data_AF-A0A937UB51-F1
#
_entry.id   AF-A0A937UB51-F1
#
_cell.length_a   1.000
_cell.length_b   1.000
_cell.length_c   1.000
_cell.angle_alpha   90.00
_cell.angle_beta   90.00
_cell.angle_gamma   90.00
#
_symmetry.space_group_name_H-M   'P 1'
#
loop_
_entity.id
_entity.type
_entity.pdbx_description
1 polymer ?
#
loop_
_entity_poly.entity_id
_entity_poly.type
_entity_poly.pdbx_seq_one_letter_code
_entity_poly.pdbx_strand_id
1 'polypeptide(L)' 'NLTFLIPEADSRDEAIDYIRKKHDLIFEWELWGWVTVKEWWPAKRDWRVFKEWFEIEIHSEVFDLVDEAIEKEDV' A
#
# COMPACT_ATOMS: atom_id res chain seq x y z
N ASN A 1 3.11 -9.98 -3.35
CA ASN A 1 3.55 -8.74 -2.69
C ASN A 1 2.98 -7.61 -3.52
N LEU A 2 1.98 -6.88 -3.03
CA LEU A 2 1.46 -5.74 -3.78
C LEU A 2 2.49 -4.61 -3.71
N THR A 3 2.66 -3.89 -4.81
CA THR A 3 3.54 -2.73 -4.88
C THR A 3 2.69 -1.51 -5.16
N PHE A 4 2.89 -0.46 -4.38
CA PHE A 4 2.11 0.77 -4.45
C PHE A 4 3.03 1.92 -4.86
N LEU A 5 2.67 2.62 -5.93
CA LEU A 5 3.30 3.89 -6.27
C LEU A 5 2.74 4.96 -5.33
N ILE A 6 3.63 5.68 -4.64
CA ILE A 6 3.29 6.81 -3.77
C ILE A 6 3.78 8.12 -4.41
N PRO A 7 3.28 9.29 -3.97
CA PRO A 7 3.89 10.56 -4.34
C PRO A 7 5.38 10.60 -4.01
N GLU A 8 6.11 11.48 -4.69
CA GLU A 8 7.50 11.79 -4.35
C GLU A 8 7.61 12.16 -2.87
N ALA A 9 8.64 11.63 -2.22
CA ALA A 9 8.94 11.83 -0.81
C ALA A 9 10.43 12.09 -0.67
N ASP A 10 10.79 13.15 0.06
CA ASP A 10 12.18 13.58 0.23
C ASP A 10 12.93 12.69 1.25
N SER A 11 12.19 11.87 2.00
CA SER A 11 12.74 10.99 3.04
C SER A 11 11.90 9.73 3.25
N ARG A 12 12.52 8.72 3.86
CA ARG A 12 11.81 7.51 4.32
C ARG A 12 10.69 7.86 5.30
N ASP A 13 10.90 8.83 6.18
CA ASP A 13 9.89 9.22 7.18
C ASP A 13 8.66 9.84 6.52
N GLU A 14 8.85 10.66 5.50
CA GLU A 14 7.74 11.22 4.71
C GLU A 14 6.96 10.13 3.97
N ALA A 15 7.66 9.18 3.34
CA ALA A 15 7.03 8.02 2.70
C ALA A 15 6.23 7.19 3.72
N ILE A 16 6.79 6.93 4.90
CA ILE A 16 6.09 6.23 5.99
C ILE A 16 4.88 7.01 6.49
N ASP A 17 4.96 8.35 6.56
CA ASP A 17 3.82 9.18 6.93
C ASP A 17 2.69 9.12 5.90
N TYR A 18 3.02 9.05 4.61
CA TYR A 18 2.03 8.82 3.56
C TYR A 18 1.38 7.44 3.70
N ILE A 19 2.19 6.38 3.86
CA ILE A 19 1.71 5.01 4.06
C ILE A 19 0.82 4.92 5.30
N ARG A 20 1.21 5.56 6.41
CA ARG A 20 0.39 5.62 7.63
C ARG A 20 -0.97 6.26 7.37
N LYS A 21 -1.08 7.28 6.52
CA LYS A 21 -2.39 7.88 6.15
C LYS A 21 -3.24 6.96 5.26
N LYS A 22 -2.61 6.01 4.56
CA LYS A 22 -3.25 5.08 3.61
C LYS A 22 -3.33 3.63 4.12
N HIS A 23 -2.84 3.35 5.33
CA HIS A 23 -2.67 1.98 5.82
C HIS A 23 -3.95 1.15 5.79
N ASP A 24 -5.11 1.73 6.11
CA ASP A 24 -6.38 0.98 6.11
C ASP A 24 -6.72 0.49 4.68
N LEU A 25 -6.58 1.36 3.66
CA LEU A 25 -6.78 0.98 2.26
C LEU A 25 -5.81 -0.11 1.81
N ILE A 26 -4.52 0.04 2.16
CA ILE A 26 -3.49 -0.95 1.82
C ILE A 26 -3.79 -2.29 2.51
N PHE A 27 -4.19 -2.26 3.78
CA PHE A 27 -4.57 -3.45 4.55
C PHE A 27 -5.74 -4.16 3.87
N GLU A 28 -6.78 -3.42 3.46
CA GLU A 28 -7.91 -4.00 2.74
C GLU A 28 -7.50 -4.66 1.43
N TRP A 29 -6.60 -4.05 0.64
CA TRP A 29 -6.11 -4.62 -0.62
C TRP A 29 -5.32 -5.91 -0.40
N GLU A 30 -4.43 -5.93 0.59
CA GLU A 30 -3.68 -7.14 0.96
C GLU A 30 -4.63 -8.25 1.46
N LEU A 31 -5.65 -7.90 2.26
CA LEU A 31 -6.64 -8.86 2.74
C LEU A 31 -7.52 -9.40 1.61
N TRP A 32 -7.90 -8.56 0.64
CA TRP A 32 -8.63 -8.99 -0.56
C TRP A 32 -7.86 -10.04 -1.35
N GLY A 33 -6.53 -9.91 -1.43
CA GLY A 33 -5.66 -10.92 -2.05
C GLY A 33 -5.58 -12.24 -1.28
N TRP A 34 -5.91 -12.22 0.02
CA TRP A 34 -5.84 -13.39 0.90
C TRP A 34 -7.20 -14.09 1.11
N VAL A 35 -8.24 -13.34 1.47
CA VAL A 35 -9.59 -13.84 1.74
C VAL A 35 -10.65 -12.79 1.44
N THR A 36 -11.67 -13.16 0.68
CA THR A 36 -12.74 -12.24 0.25
C THR A 36 -13.90 -12.14 1.25
N VAL A 37 -13.99 -13.07 2.21
CA VAL A 37 -15.00 -13.09 3.27
C VAL A 37 -14.61 -12.08 4.36
N LYS A 38 -15.22 -10.90 4.32
CA LYS A 38 -14.88 -9.75 5.19
C LYS A 38 -15.06 -10.04 6.67
N GLU A 39 -15.95 -10.96 7.03
CA GLU A 39 -16.18 -11.38 8.41
C GLU A 39 -14.97 -12.07 9.04
N TRP A 40 -14.03 -12.56 8.23
CA TRP A 40 -12.79 -13.20 8.69
C TRP A 40 -11.63 -12.22 8.80
N TRP A 41 -11.82 -10.97 8.39
CA TRP A 41 -10.79 -9.95 8.49
C TRP A 41 -10.60 -9.51 9.95
N PRO A 42 -9.39 -9.08 10.34
CA PRO A 42 -9.18 -8.50 11.65
C PRO A 42 -10.09 -7.28 11.85
N ALA A 43 -10.86 -7.27 12.93
CA ALA A 43 -11.80 -6.18 13.23
C ALA A 43 -11.08 -4.85 13.53
N LYS A 44 -9.86 -4.93 14.09
CA LYS A 44 -9.03 -3.77 14.40
C LYS A 44 -7.87 -3.71 13.40
N ARG A 45 -7.82 -2.66 12.59
CA ARG A 45 -6.81 -2.43 11.55
C ARG A 45 -6.13 -1.07 11.69
N ASP A 46 -5.79 -0.70 12.92
CA ASP A 46 -5.03 0.53 13.16
C ASP A 46 -3.56 0.39 12.72
N TRP A 47 -2.85 1.51 12.69
CA TRP A 47 -1.44 1.54 12.29
C TRP A 47 -0.53 0.62 13.10
N ARG A 48 -0.86 0.38 14.38
CA ARG A 48 -0.06 -0.54 15.20
C ARG A 48 -0.23 -1.98 14.69
N VAL A 49 -1.48 -2.42 14.47
CA VAL A 49 -1.76 -3.75 13.91
C VAL A 49 -1.16 -3.88 12.51
N PHE A 50 -1.26 -2.85 11.67
CA PHE A 50 -0.66 -2.86 10.33
C PHE A 50 0.84 -3.20 10.37
N LYS A 51 1.61 -2.54 11.24
CA LYS A 51 3.05 -2.81 11.40
C LYS A 51 3.38 -4.16 12.05
N GLU A 52 2.43 -4.80 12.73
CA GLU A 52 2.58 -6.15 13.26
C GLU A 52 2.36 -7.21 12.17
N TRP A 53 1.59 -6.87 11.13
CA TRP A 53 1.20 -7.79 10.06
C TRP A 53 2.08 -7.68 8.81
N PHE A 54 2.58 -6.48 8.52
CA PHE A 54 3.29 -6.20 7.27
C PHE A 54 4.68 -5.62 7.52
N GLU A 55 5.62 -6.07 6.69
CA GLU A 55 6.91 -5.42 6.51
C GLU A 55 6.81 -4.35 5.42
N ILE A 56 7.38 -3.18 5.65
CA ILE A 56 7.33 -2.04 4.71
C ILE A 56 8.70 -1.85 4.07
N GLU A 57 8.78 -2.26 2.81
CA GLU A 57 9.91 -2.00 1.92
C GLU A 57 9.62 -0.77 1.05
N ILE A 58 10.60 0.13 0.95
CA ILE A 58 10.48 1.36 0.15
C ILE A 58 11.65 1.36 -0.83
N HIS A 59 11.31 1.47 -2.13
CA HIS A 59 12.27 1.61 -3.21
C HIS A 59 12.24 3.05 -3.71
N SER A 60 13.42 3.63 -3.97
CA SER A 60 13.54 5.03 -4.39
C SER A 60 13.04 5.28 -5.81
N GLU A 61 13.13 4.29 -6.68
CA GLU A 61 12.85 4.44 -8.10
C GLU A 61 12.10 3.21 -8.63
N VAL A 62 11.19 3.46 -9.56
CA VAL A 62 10.52 2.44 -10.38
C VAL A 62 10.72 2.86 -11.83
N PHE A 63 11.28 1.96 -12.64
CA PHE A 63 11.54 2.21 -14.05
C PHE A 63 10.44 1.57 -14.88
N ASP A 64 9.63 2.40 -15.54
CA ASP A 64 8.72 1.94 -16.58
C ASP A 64 9.52 1.69 -17.86
N LEU A 65 9.40 0.49 -18.41
CA LEU A 65 10.08 0.08 -19.64
C LEU A 65 9.14 0.13 -20.85
N VAL A 66 7.86 0.46 -20.65
CA VAL A 66 6.85 0.56 -21.69
C VAL A 66 6.83 2.00 -22.21
N ASP A 67 6.76 2.16 -23.54
CA ASP A 67 6.68 3.48 -24.21
C ASP A 67 5.23 3.94 -24.42
N GLU A 68 4.33 3.52 -23.51
CA GLU A 68 2.92 3.85 -23.53
C GLU A 68 2.60 4.75 -22.34
N ALA A 69 1.59 5.61 -22.47
CA ALA A 69 1.17 6.46 -21.37
C ALA A 69 0.55 5.63 -20.24
N ILE A 70 0.88 5.96 -18.98
CA ILE A 70 0.20 5.37 -17.83
C ILE A 70 -1.26 5.84 -17.82
N GLU A 71 -2.19 4.90 -17.99
CA GLU A 71 -3.62 5.14 -17.88
C GLU A 71 -4.12 4.96 -16.45
N LYS A 72 -5.08 5.78 -16.03
CA LYS A 72 -5.82 5.59 -14.78
C LYS A 72 -7.16 4.97 -15.12
N GLU A 73 -7.52 3.89 -14.46
CA GLU A 73 -8.91 3.43 -14.48
C GLU A 73 -9.80 4.48 -13.81
N ASP A 74 -10.85 4.91 -14.51
CA ASP A 74 -11.89 5.76 -13.92
C ASP A 74 -12.63 4.93 -12.86
N VAL A 75 -12.51 5.35 -11.59
CA VAL A 75 -13.12 4.68 -10.42
C VAL A 75 -14.48 5.28 -10.08
#